data_AF-A0A426Z2S1-F1
#
_entry.id   AF-A0A426Z2S1-F1
#
_cell.length_a   1.000
_cell.length_b   1.000
_cell.length_c   1.000
_cell.angle_alpha   90.00
_cell.angle_beta   90.00
_cell.angle_gamma   90.00
#
_symmetry.space_group_name_H-M   'P 1'
#
loop_
_entity.id
_entity.type
_entity.pdbx_description
1 polymer ?
#
loop_
_entity_poly.entity_id
_entity_poly.type
_entity_poly.pdbx_seq_one_letter_code
_entity_poly.pdbx_strand_id
1 'polypeptide(L)'
;MISFKSDLDIITLEKTMAPDIVKQIIDSRLNLGTVGPESINYSDKHVKRIHGALDNDDVDLVRMLLKEGNTTLDDACALHYAVAYCDSKVTTELLDLELADINHRNIRGYTVLHVAAMRKEPKIIVSLLIKGARPSDLTLDGRKAVKISKRHTKSMEYLKSTEEGQASPKSRLCIEILEQAERRDPRVGEASASLAIAGDDLRGRLLYLENRGDPICFLPNIILLFF
;
A
#
# COMPACT_ATOMS: atom_id res chain seq x y z
N MET A 1 8.28 -21.62 31.40
CA MET A 1 8.38 -20.30 32.07
C MET A 1 7.32 -19.42 31.44
N ILE A 2 6.25 -19.14 32.19
CA ILE A 2 5.03 -18.50 31.71
C ILE A 2 5.30 -17.00 31.51
N SER A 3 5.19 -16.49 30.27
CA SER A 3 5.21 -15.05 30.02
C SER A 3 3.84 -14.48 30.35
N PHE A 4 3.72 -13.81 31.49
CA PHE A 4 2.58 -12.96 31.79
C PHE A 4 2.55 -11.82 30.77
N LYS A 5 1.64 -11.91 29.80
CA LYS A 5 1.25 -10.80 28.95
C LYS A 5 0.30 -9.95 29.80
N SER A 6 0.83 -8.88 30.38
CA SER A 6 0.08 -7.95 31.21
C SER A 6 -0.79 -7.06 30.32
N ASP A 7 -1.99 -7.55 30.01
CA ASP A 7 -3.09 -6.75 29.47
C ASP A 7 -3.61 -5.84 30.60
N LEU A 8 -2.90 -4.73 30.84
CA LEU A 8 -3.36 -3.67 31.74
C LEU A 8 -4.03 -2.58 30.90
N ASP A 9 -5.36 -2.59 30.88
CA ASP A 9 -6.17 -1.65 30.11
C ASP A 9 -5.84 -0.20 30.47
N ILE A 10 -5.60 0.62 29.45
CA ILE A 10 -5.24 2.05 29.53
C ILE A 10 -6.26 2.85 30.35
N ILE A 11 -7.53 2.47 30.28
CA ILE A 11 -8.65 3.05 31.05
C ILE A 11 -8.43 2.90 32.57
N THR A 12 -7.73 1.85 33.00
CA THR A 12 -7.42 1.58 34.42
C THR A 12 -6.25 2.43 34.92
N LEU A 13 -5.33 2.82 34.02
CA LEU A 13 -4.16 3.63 34.36
C LEU A 13 -4.53 5.11 34.56
N GLU A 14 -5.44 5.66 33.75
CA GLU A 14 -5.91 7.05 33.87
C GLU A 14 -6.65 7.33 35.17
N LYS A 15 -7.37 6.33 35.70
CA LYS A 15 -8.18 6.47 36.91
C LYS A 15 -7.38 6.40 38.21
N THR A 16 -6.12 5.96 38.15
CA THR A 16 -5.34 5.53 39.32
C THR A 16 -4.01 6.29 39.48
N MET A 17 -3.56 7.06 38.49
CA MET A 17 -2.20 7.61 38.44
C MET A 17 -2.14 9.12 38.18
N ALA A 18 -1.07 9.76 38.66
CA ALA A 18 -0.82 11.18 38.45
C ALA A 18 -0.56 11.49 36.95
N PRO A 19 -1.04 12.65 36.44
CA PRO A 19 -1.03 12.97 35.01
C PRO A 19 0.37 12.99 34.38
N ASP A 20 1.39 13.34 35.16
CA ASP A 20 2.79 13.36 34.68
C ASP A 20 3.36 11.97 34.39
N ILE A 21 2.92 10.96 35.15
CA ILE A 21 3.35 9.57 34.97
C ILE A 21 2.68 8.97 33.74
N VAL A 22 1.40 9.28 33.54
CA VAL A 22 0.66 8.89 32.33
C VAL A 22 1.35 9.45 31.09
N LYS A 23 1.75 10.73 31.11
CA LYS A 23 2.48 11.38 30.02
C LYS A 23 3.80 10.67 29.70
N GLN A 24 4.62 10.37 30.72
CA GLN A 24 5.89 9.66 30.51
C GLN A 24 5.71 8.25 29.96
N ILE A 25 4.65 7.55 30.38
CA ILE A 25 4.31 6.21 29.86
C ILE A 25 3.90 6.30 28.38
N ILE A 26 3.09 7.29 28.01
CA ILE A 26 2.67 7.52 26.62
C ILE A 26 3.88 7.88 25.75
N ASP A 27 4.74 8.79 26.19
CA ASP A 27 5.97 9.18 25.48
C ASP A 27 6.94 8.00 25.30
N SER A 28 7.03 7.13 26.30
CA SER A 28 7.85 5.91 26.22
C SER A 28 7.27 4.87 25.26
N ARG A 29 5.94 4.74 25.21
CA ARG A 29 5.21 3.84 24.28
C ARG A 29 5.26 4.35 22.84
N LEU A 30 5.25 5.67 22.65
CA LEU A 30 5.49 6.34 21.37
C LEU A 30 6.89 6.04 20.82
N ASN A 31 7.92 6.13 21.66
CA ASN A 31 9.30 5.79 21.29
C ASN A 31 9.52 4.30 21.00
N LEU A 32 8.69 3.42 21.57
CA LEU A 32 8.72 1.98 21.32
C LEU A 32 7.86 1.54 20.12
N GLY A 33 7.16 2.48 19.46
CA GLY A 33 6.33 2.20 18.29
C GLY A 33 5.12 1.29 18.57
N THR A 34 4.72 1.15 19.84
CA THR A 34 3.63 0.25 20.27
C THR A 34 2.29 0.97 20.47
N VAL A 35 2.26 2.30 20.59
CA VAL A 35 1.02 3.10 20.65
C VAL A 35 1.27 4.44 19.95
N GLY A 36 0.41 4.81 18.99
CA GLY A 36 0.44 6.10 18.30
C GLY A 36 -0.06 7.26 19.19
N PRO A 37 0.22 8.52 18.83
CA PRO A 37 -0.08 9.66 19.69
C PRO A 37 -1.59 9.91 19.68
N GLU A 38 -2.24 9.65 20.82
CA GLU A 38 -3.61 10.10 21.05
C GLU A 38 -3.64 11.63 21.13
N SER A 39 -3.91 12.27 19.99
CA SER A 39 -4.44 13.63 19.98
C SER A 39 -5.67 13.71 19.08
N ILE A 40 -6.80 13.94 19.76
CA ILE A 40 -8.19 14.16 19.29
C ILE A 40 -9.08 12.93 19.48
N ASN A 41 -9.62 12.82 20.70
CA ASN A 41 -10.56 11.84 21.24
C ASN A 41 -11.86 11.61 20.40
N TYR A 42 -12.09 12.38 19.33
CA TYR A 42 -13.16 12.11 18.36
C TYR A 42 -12.72 11.28 17.16
N SER A 43 -11.46 11.45 16.70
CA SER A 43 -10.92 10.74 15.53
C SER A 43 -10.73 9.26 15.84
N ASP A 44 -10.20 8.92 17.02
CA ASP A 44 -9.88 7.53 17.34
C ASP A 44 -11.13 6.63 17.43
N LYS A 45 -12.25 7.16 17.95
CA LYS A 45 -13.53 6.42 17.93
C LYS A 45 -14.07 6.25 16.51
N HIS A 46 -13.98 7.28 15.67
CA HIS A 46 -14.48 7.21 14.29
C HIS A 46 -13.62 6.30 13.42
N VAL A 47 -12.29 6.38 13.57
CA VAL A 47 -11.31 5.48 12.94
C VAL A 47 -11.54 4.03 13.38
N LYS A 48 -11.74 3.77 14.68
CA LYS A 48 -12.08 2.42 15.18
C LYS A 48 -13.37 1.88 14.56
N ARG A 49 -14.38 2.72 14.33
CA ARG A 49 -15.62 2.30 13.64
C ARG A 49 -15.36 1.99 12.17
N ILE A 50 -14.51 2.76 11.49
CA ILE A 50 -14.10 2.49 10.10
C ILE A 50 -13.33 1.17 10.03
N HIS A 51 -12.36 0.93 10.91
CA HIS A 51 -11.63 -0.36 10.96
C HIS A 51 -12.56 -1.51 11.31
N GLY A 52 -13.48 -1.32 12.26
CA GLY A 52 -14.49 -2.34 12.58
C GLY A 52 -15.42 -2.65 11.41
N ALA A 53 -15.75 -1.67 10.55
CA ALA A 53 -16.50 -1.94 9.31
C ALA A 53 -15.66 -2.76 8.32
N LEU A 54 -14.36 -2.47 8.21
CA LEU A 54 -13.43 -3.25 7.38
C LEU A 54 -13.22 -4.68 7.90
N ASP A 55 -13.22 -4.89 9.22
CA ASP A 55 -13.17 -6.23 9.83
C ASP A 55 -14.41 -7.08 9.51
N ASN A 56 -15.54 -6.42 9.25
CA ASN A 56 -16.80 -7.06 8.85
C ASN A 56 -16.98 -7.09 7.31
N ASP A 57 -15.95 -6.72 6.54
CA ASP A 57 -15.99 -6.57 5.08
C ASP A 57 -17.13 -5.64 4.57
N ASP A 58 -17.59 -4.69 5.40
CA ASP A 58 -18.74 -3.82 5.11
C ASP A 58 -18.28 -2.46 4.55
N VAL A 59 -17.98 -2.44 3.25
CA VAL A 59 -17.52 -1.24 2.54
C VAL A 59 -18.61 -0.17 2.45
N ASP A 60 -19.88 -0.55 2.48
CA ASP A 60 -20.98 0.41 2.49
C ASP A 60 -21.11 1.12 3.83
N LEU A 61 -20.89 0.42 4.94
CA LEU A 61 -20.76 1.04 6.25
C LEU A 61 -19.53 1.96 6.32
N VAL A 62 -18.40 1.58 5.73
CA VAL A 62 -17.25 2.50 5.59
C VAL A 62 -17.68 3.77 4.86
N ARG A 63 -18.36 3.65 3.71
CA ARG A 63 -18.87 4.79 2.94
C ARG A 63 -19.82 5.68 3.73
N MET A 64 -20.71 5.07 4.52
CA MET A 64 -21.65 5.79 5.38
C MET A 64 -20.90 6.56 6.48
N LEU A 65 -19.95 5.91 7.16
CA LEU A 65 -19.14 6.51 8.20
C LEU A 65 -18.28 7.68 7.67
N LEU A 66 -17.77 7.59 6.45
CA LEU A 66 -17.04 8.68 5.80
C LEU A 66 -17.94 9.88 5.46
N LYS A 67 -19.23 9.66 5.19
CA LYS A 67 -20.19 10.75 4.93
C LYS A 67 -20.67 11.44 6.20
N GLU A 68 -20.82 10.68 7.28
CA GLU A 68 -21.30 11.20 8.58
C GLU A 68 -20.18 11.86 9.40
N GLY A 69 -18.94 11.40 9.23
CA GLY A 69 -17.79 11.87 9.99
C GLY A 69 -16.96 12.93 9.27
N ASN A 70 -16.05 13.55 10.03
CA ASN A 70 -15.03 14.47 9.51
C ASN A 70 -13.67 13.77 9.34
N THR A 71 -13.66 12.44 9.16
CA THR A 71 -12.46 11.60 9.04
C THR A 71 -12.42 11.02 7.63
N THR A 72 -11.32 11.25 6.91
CA THR A 72 -11.10 10.68 5.57
C THR A 72 -10.55 9.25 5.65
N LEU A 73 -10.50 8.54 4.50
CA LEU A 73 -9.84 7.23 4.43
C LEU A 73 -8.35 7.32 4.81
N ASP A 74 -7.69 8.41 4.44
CA ASP A 74 -6.28 8.65 4.71
C ASP A 74 -6.04 8.94 6.20
N ASP A 75 -6.89 9.78 6.82
CA ASP A 75 -6.85 10.04 8.26
C ASP A 75 -7.00 8.75 9.08
N ALA A 76 -7.86 7.85 8.61
CA ALA A 76 -8.06 6.55 9.22
C ALA A 76 -6.99 5.51 8.85
N CYS A 77 -6.07 5.83 7.94
CA CYS A 77 -5.17 4.86 7.31
C CYS A 77 -5.91 3.58 6.87
N ALA A 78 -7.16 3.73 6.41
CA ALA A 78 -8.09 2.64 6.17
C ALA A 78 -7.59 1.72 5.06
N LEU A 79 -6.93 2.29 4.03
CA LEU A 79 -6.32 1.51 2.96
C LEU A 79 -5.11 0.69 3.44
N HIS A 80 -4.27 1.24 4.32
CA HIS A 80 -3.18 0.46 4.96
C HIS A 80 -3.75 -0.68 5.80
N TYR A 81 -4.83 -0.43 6.54
CA TYR A 81 -5.52 -1.44 7.35
C TYR A 81 -6.07 -2.57 6.47
N ALA A 82 -6.83 -2.22 5.43
CA ALA A 82 -7.42 -3.18 4.50
C ALA A 82 -6.37 -4.05 3.82
N VAL A 83 -5.26 -3.45 3.38
CA VAL A 83 -4.16 -4.21 2.77
C VAL A 83 -3.47 -5.13 3.78
N ALA A 84 -3.34 -4.72 5.05
CA ALA A 84 -2.70 -5.53 6.08
C ALA A 84 -3.57 -6.71 6.56
N TYR A 85 -4.88 -6.50 6.72
CA TYR A 85 -5.74 -7.41 7.47
C TYR A 85 -6.93 -7.96 6.69
N CYS A 86 -7.50 -7.20 5.75
CA CYS A 86 -8.71 -7.60 5.03
C CYS A 86 -8.40 -8.42 3.78
N ASP A 87 -9.43 -8.99 3.17
CA ASP A 87 -9.29 -9.72 1.92
C ASP A 87 -8.99 -8.82 0.71
N SER A 88 -8.44 -9.43 -0.34
CA SER A 88 -8.15 -8.73 -1.60
C SER A 88 -9.38 -8.11 -2.26
N LYS A 89 -10.57 -8.68 -2.02
CA LYS A 89 -11.85 -8.15 -2.51
C LYS A 89 -12.16 -6.79 -1.88
N VAL A 90 -12.18 -6.73 -0.54
CA VAL A 90 -12.41 -5.48 0.22
C VAL A 90 -11.37 -4.43 -0.13
N THR A 91 -10.10 -4.82 -0.25
CA THR A 91 -9.04 -3.92 -0.69
C THR A 91 -9.33 -3.31 -2.06
N THR A 92 -9.81 -4.11 -3.01
CA THR A 92 -10.12 -3.65 -4.37
C THR A 92 -11.33 -2.72 -4.36
N GLU A 93 -12.40 -3.08 -3.65
CA GLU A 93 -13.58 -2.22 -3.50
C GLU A 93 -13.24 -0.87 -2.86
N LEU A 94 -12.35 -0.87 -1.85
CA LEU A 94 -11.88 0.37 -1.21
C LEU A 94 -11.03 1.23 -2.16
N LEU A 95 -10.19 0.61 -2.99
CA LEU A 95 -9.42 1.30 -4.04
C LEU A 95 -10.32 1.90 -5.14
N ASP A 96 -11.45 1.26 -5.41
CA ASP A 96 -12.42 1.72 -6.41
C ASP A 96 -13.30 2.86 -5.90
N LEU A 97 -13.27 3.16 -4.60
CA LEU A 97 -13.88 4.38 -4.09
C LEU A 97 -13.15 5.64 -4.55
N GLU A 98 -11.84 5.54 -4.86
CA GLU A 98 -10.99 6.67 -5.28
C GLU A 98 -11.02 7.86 -4.29
N LEU A 99 -11.27 7.56 -3.01
CA LEU A 99 -11.34 8.53 -1.91
C LEU A 99 -10.06 8.59 -1.06
N ALA A 100 -9.04 7.81 -1.40
CA ALA A 100 -7.78 7.69 -0.65
C ALA A 100 -6.58 8.05 -1.54
N ASP A 101 -5.61 8.78 -0.99
CA ASP A 101 -4.30 8.93 -1.64
C ASP A 101 -3.52 7.61 -1.54
N ILE A 102 -3.34 6.96 -2.69
CA ILE A 102 -2.59 5.71 -2.82
C ILE A 102 -1.16 5.83 -2.30
N ASN A 103 -0.58 7.01 -2.31
CA ASN A 103 0.78 7.25 -1.84
C ASN A 103 0.83 7.86 -0.43
N HIS A 104 -0.30 7.92 0.28
CA HIS A 104 -0.38 8.37 1.66
C HIS A 104 0.55 7.55 2.55
N ARG A 105 1.24 8.22 3.47
CA ARG A 105 2.14 7.59 4.44
C ARG A 105 1.47 7.54 5.80
N ASN A 106 1.37 6.34 6.37
CA ASN A 106 0.88 6.19 7.74
C ASN A 106 1.87 6.80 8.76
N ILE A 107 1.51 6.77 10.05
CA ILE A 107 2.35 7.30 11.15
C ILE A 107 3.75 6.70 11.25
N ARG A 108 3.99 5.52 10.65
CA ARG A 108 5.30 4.86 10.60
C ARG A 108 6.07 5.18 9.31
N GLY A 109 5.53 6.07 8.48
CA GLY A 109 6.06 6.48 7.18
C GLY A 109 5.99 5.41 6.10
N TYR A 110 5.13 4.41 6.24
CA TYR A 110 4.89 3.41 5.20
C TYR A 110 3.77 3.87 4.28
N THR A 111 3.99 3.78 2.97
CA THR A 111 2.90 3.80 1.97
C THR A 111 2.19 2.45 1.94
N VAL A 112 0.99 2.40 1.36
CA VAL A 112 0.23 1.15 1.20
C VAL A 112 1.02 0.09 0.40
N LEU A 113 1.83 0.50 -0.59
CA LEU A 113 2.66 -0.40 -1.38
C LEU A 113 3.75 -1.08 -0.52
N HIS A 114 4.29 -0.39 0.48
CA HIS A 114 5.21 -1.00 1.44
C HIS A 114 4.52 -2.08 2.28
N VAL A 115 3.28 -1.84 2.72
CA VAL A 115 2.49 -2.82 3.48
C VAL A 115 2.16 -4.04 2.60
N ALA A 116 1.74 -3.81 1.35
CA ALA A 116 1.48 -4.89 0.39
C ALA A 116 2.72 -5.76 0.13
N ALA A 117 3.91 -5.16 0.06
CA ALA A 117 5.17 -5.86 -0.09
C ALA A 117 5.51 -6.79 1.09
N MET A 118 5.01 -6.49 2.30
CA MET A 118 5.14 -7.37 3.47
C MET A 118 4.16 -8.54 3.41
N ARG A 119 2.94 -8.32 2.90
CA ARG A 119 1.87 -9.33 2.79
C ARG A 119 2.16 -10.40 1.73
N LYS A 120 2.97 -10.07 0.72
CA LYS A 120 3.35 -10.98 -0.39
C LYS A 120 2.17 -11.45 -1.24
N GLU A 121 1.17 -10.59 -1.42
CA GLU A 121 0.04 -10.86 -2.31
C GLU A 121 0.20 -10.07 -3.63
N PRO A 122 0.59 -10.74 -4.73
CA PRO A 122 0.95 -10.07 -5.98
C PRO A 122 -0.25 -9.34 -6.61
N LYS A 123 -1.46 -9.85 -6.43
CA LYS A 123 -2.69 -9.22 -6.93
C LYS A 123 -2.88 -7.82 -6.35
N ILE A 124 -2.68 -7.66 -5.05
CA ILE A 124 -2.81 -6.36 -4.37
C ILE A 124 -1.72 -5.40 -4.85
N ILE A 125 -0.48 -5.88 -4.98
CA ILE A 125 0.63 -5.06 -5.50
C ILE A 125 0.30 -4.54 -6.91
N VAL A 126 -0.21 -5.41 -7.80
CA VAL A 126 -0.61 -5.01 -9.15
C VAL A 126 -1.74 -3.97 -9.11
N SER A 127 -2.80 -4.18 -8.33
CA SER A 127 -3.90 -3.22 -8.21
C SER A 127 -3.42 -1.85 -7.73
N LEU A 128 -2.53 -1.81 -6.74
CA LEU A 128 -1.95 -0.57 -6.23
C LEU A 128 -1.10 0.14 -7.29
N LEU A 129 -0.27 -0.59 -8.03
CA LEU A 129 0.54 -0.02 -9.11
C LEU A 129 -0.32 0.55 -10.24
N ILE A 130 -1.42 -0.14 -10.60
CA ILE A 130 -2.40 0.35 -11.60
C ILE A 130 -3.04 1.66 -11.13
N LYS A 131 -3.37 1.77 -9.83
CA LYS A 131 -3.93 2.98 -9.22
C LYS A 131 -2.88 4.08 -8.95
N GLY A 132 -1.64 3.93 -9.43
CA GLY A 132 -0.61 4.97 -9.36
C GLY A 132 0.29 4.95 -8.11
N ALA A 133 0.40 3.80 -7.44
CA ALA A 133 1.38 3.65 -6.36
C ALA A 133 2.81 3.79 -6.87
N ARG A 134 3.63 4.61 -6.20
CA ARG A 134 5.03 4.85 -6.57
C ARG A 134 5.95 3.77 -5.97
N PRO A 135 6.58 2.90 -6.79
CA PRO A 135 7.48 1.87 -6.30
C PRO A 135 8.81 2.43 -5.77
N SER A 136 9.17 3.65 -6.17
CA SER A 136 10.39 4.36 -5.76
C SER A 136 10.30 5.05 -4.41
N ASP A 137 9.09 5.21 -3.84
CA ASP A 137 8.89 5.85 -2.55
C ASP A 137 9.69 5.13 -1.44
N LEU A 138 10.24 5.94 -0.54
CA LEU A 138 11.05 5.46 0.59
C LEU A 138 10.24 5.51 1.89
N THR A 139 10.47 4.50 2.73
CA THR A 139 10.14 4.53 4.17
C THR A 139 11.06 5.48 4.92
N LEU A 140 10.76 5.77 6.19
CA LEU A 140 11.67 6.51 7.07
C LEU A 140 13.08 5.89 7.16
N ASP A 141 13.17 4.56 7.14
CA ASP A 141 14.45 3.83 7.11
C ASP A 141 15.18 3.86 5.73
N GLY A 142 14.70 4.64 4.75
CA GLY A 142 15.29 4.70 3.41
C GLY A 142 15.13 3.42 2.59
N ARG A 143 14.08 2.63 2.82
CA ARG A 143 13.82 1.37 2.09
C ARG A 143 12.67 1.55 1.11
N LYS A 144 12.81 0.98 -0.08
CA LYS A 144 11.73 0.82 -1.07
C LYS A 144 10.93 -0.46 -0.82
N ALA A 145 9.74 -0.54 -1.39
CA ALA A 145 8.88 -1.73 -1.34
C ALA A 145 9.60 -3.03 -1.80
N VAL A 146 10.40 -2.97 -2.88
CA VAL A 146 11.16 -4.14 -3.37
C VAL A 146 12.15 -4.69 -2.34
N LYS A 147 12.80 -3.80 -1.58
CA LYS A 147 13.79 -4.19 -0.56
C LYS A 147 13.11 -4.88 0.62
N ILE A 148 11.92 -4.40 1.00
CA ILE A 148 11.08 -5.02 2.02
C ILE A 148 10.66 -6.42 1.57
N SER A 149 10.13 -6.57 0.36
CA SER A 149 9.72 -7.86 -0.20
C SER A 149 10.86 -8.89 -0.21
N LYS A 150 12.05 -8.49 -0.71
CA LYS A 150 13.26 -9.34 -0.69
C LYS A 150 13.66 -9.79 0.71
N ARG A 151 13.61 -8.91 1.71
CA ARG A 151 13.97 -9.24 3.10
C ARG A 151 13.00 -10.25 3.69
N HIS A 152 11.69 -10.06 3.49
CA HIS A 152 10.66 -10.97 3.98
C HIS A 152 10.68 -12.34 3.27
N THR A 153 11.17 -12.41 2.04
CA THR A 153 11.39 -13.69 1.35
C THR A 153 12.58 -14.45 1.97
N LYS A 154 13.71 -13.77 2.19
CA LYS A 154 14.91 -14.38 2.80
C LYS A 154 14.69 -14.83 4.24
N SER A 155 13.98 -14.05 5.07
CA SER A 155 13.71 -14.44 6.47
C SER A 155 12.88 -15.72 6.58
N MET A 156 12.08 -16.04 5.55
CA MET A 156 11.26 -17.26 5.50
C MET A 156 12.03 -18.45 4.94
N GLU A 157 12.97 -18.23 4.01
CA GLU A 157 13.88 -19.28 3.51
C GLU A 157 14.73 -19.87 4.66
N TYR A 158 15.13 -19.06 5.64
CA TYR A 158 15.79 -19.55 6.86
C TYR A 158 14.88 -20.39 7.79
N LEU A 159 13.56 -20.20 7.74
CA LEU A 159 12.59 -20.96 8.56
C LEU A 159 12.19 -22.29 7.91
N LYS A 160 12.51 -22.50 6.62
CA LYS A 160 12.09 -23.68 5.84
C LYS A 160 13.25 -24.61 5.50
N SER A 161 14.30 -24.64 6.32
CA SER A 161 15.48 -25.51 6.15
C SER A 161 15.23 -27.00 6.42
N THR A 162 13.98 -27.45 6.40
CA THR A 162 13.64 -28.88 6.31
C THR A 162 12.81 -29.06 5.04
N GLU A 163 13.52 -29.46 3.98
CA GLU A 163 13.02 -29.98 2.70
C GLU A 163 12.46 -28.94 1.69
N GLU A 164 13.27 -28.73 0.63
CA GLU A 164 13.01 -27.98 -0.62
C GLU A 164 12.94 -26.45 -0.53
N GLY A 165 14.13 -25.82 -0.61
CA GLY A 165 14.37 -24.38 -0.65
C GLY A 165 13.91 -23.67 -1.92
N GLN A 166 12.62 -23.68 -2.21
CA GLN A 166 12.01 -22.75 -3.16
C GLN A 166 11.17 -21.72 -2.42
N ALA A 167 11.54 -20.43 -2.55
CA ALA A 167 10.65 -19.33 -2.16
C ALA A 167 9.26 -19.55 -2.75
N SER A 168 8.20 -19.25 -1.98
CA SER A 168 6.84 -19.44 -2.48
C SER A 168 6.67 -18.72 -3.83
N PRO A 169 6.01 -19.34 -4.82
CA PRO A 169 5.85 -18.74 -6.15
C PRO A 169 5.31 -17.31 -6.10
N LYS A 170 4.42 -17.03 -5.13
CA LYS A 170 3.89 -15.69 -4.86
C LYS A 170 4.97 -14.68 -4.41
N SER A 171 5.92 -15.08 -3.56
CA SER A 171 6.97 -14.20 -3.05
C SER A 171 7.94 -13.77 -4.15
N ARG A 172 8.34 -14.71 -5.02
CA ARG A 172 9.18 -14.41 -6.19
C ARG A 172 8.45 -13.47 -7.14
N LEU A 173 7.18 -13.75 -7.43
CA LEU A 173 6.35 -12.92 -8.29
C LEU A 173 6.20 -11.48 -7.75
N CYS A 174 6.02 -11.29 -6.44
CA CYS A 174 5.98 -9.95 -5.84
C CYS A 174 7.27 -9.16 -6.07
N ILE A 175 8.43 -9.81 -5.94
CA ILE A 175 9.72 -9.17 -6.18
C ILE A 175 9.84 -8.78 -7.65
N GLU A 176 9.50 -9.69 -8.57
CA GLU A 176 9.55 -9.44 -10.02
C GLU A 176 8.64 -8.28 -10.44
N ILE A 177 7.40 -8.24 -9.94
CA ILE A 177 6.45 -7.15 -10.20
C ILE A 177 7.02 -5.81 -9.71
N LEU A 178 7.54 -5.76 -8.48
CA LEU A 178 8.08 -4.53 -7.90
C LEU A 178 9.35 -4.05 -8.62
N GLU A 179 10.26 -4.97 -8.98
CA GLU A 179 11.44 -4.61 -9.78
C GLU A 179 11.06 -4.10 -11.17
N GLN A 180 10.07 -4.73 -11.81
CA GLN A 180 9.61 -4.30 -13.11
C GLN A 180 8.94 -2.92 -13.04
N ALA A 181 8.20 -2.64 -11.97
CA ALA A 181 7.62 -1.33 -11.72
C ALA A 181 8.70 -0.26 -11.50
N GLU A 182 9.78 -0.56 -10.76
CA GLU A 182 10.90 0.37 -10.59
C GLU A 182 11.62 0.71 -11.89
N ARG A 183 11.79 -0.26 -12.80
CA ARG A 183 12.41 0.00 -14.11
C ARG A 183 11.54 0.86 -15.01
N ARG A 184 10.22 0.86 -14.80
CA ARG A 184 9.25 1.62 -15.59
C ARG A 184 8.90 2.97 -14.98
N ASP A 185 9.27 3.22 -13.73
CA ASP A 185 9.13 4.53 -13.12
C ASP A 185 9.97 5.53 -13.94
N PRO A 186 9.36 6.54 -14.60
CA PRO A 186 10.10 7.50 -15.38
C PRO A 186 11.09 8.19 -14.46
N ARG A 187 12.39 7.96 -14.68
CA ARG A 187 13.42 8.75 -14.02
C ARG A 187 13.09 10.21 -14.33
N VAL A 188 12.76 10.99 -13.29
CA VAL A 188 12.49 12.45 -13.33
C VAL A 188 13.78 13.22 -13.67
N GLY A 189 14.52 12.79 -14.69
CA GLY A 189 15.82 13.36 -15.05
C GLY A 189 16.39 12.91 -16.40
N GLU A 190 15.77 11.94 -17.10
CA GLU A 190 16.25 11.47 -18.43
C GLU A 190 15.25 11.73 -19.56
N ALA A 191 14.09 12.33 -19.27
CA ALA A 191 13.12 12.74 -20.28
C ALA A 191 13.56 13.97 -21.10
N SER A 192 14.63 14.67 -20.69
CA SER A 192 15.16 15.84 -21.42
C SER A 192 16.13 15.48 -22.55
N ALA A 193 16.64 14.24 -22.63
CA ALA A 193 17.54 13.83 -23.71
C ALA A 193 16.82 13.12 -24.87
N SER A 194 15.70 12.44 -24.61
CA SER A 194 15.03 11.61 -25.62
C SER A 194 13.94 12.34 -26.41
N LEU A 195 13.52 13.54 -26.00
CA LEU A 195 12.54 14.35 -26.76
C LEU A 195 13.12 14.98 -28.04
N ALA A 196 14.44 15.01 -28.21
CA ALA A 196 15.07 15.61 -29.39
C ALA A 196 15.21 14.63 -30.58
N ILE A 197 14.96 13.33 -30.40
CA ILE A 197 15.19 12.32 -31.46
C ILE A 197 13.87 11.64 -31.92
N ALA A 198 12.79 11.72 -31.14
CA ALA A 198 11.52 11.03 -31.45
C ALA A 198 10.41 11.96 -32.01
N GLY A 199 10.78 13.12 -32.56
CA GLY A 199 9.83 14.03 -33.22
C GLY A 199 9.43 13.62 -34.65
N ASP A 200 10.26 12.83 -35.34
CA ASP A 200 10.14 12.63 -36.79
C ASP A 200 9.81 11.19 -37.25
N ASP A 201 9.85 10.17 -36.38
CA ASP A 201 9.67 8.76 -36.81
C ASP A 201 8.20 8.30 -36.83
N LEU A 202 7.32 8.90 -36.03
CA LEU A 202 5.92 8.46 -35.93
C LEU A 202 5.08 8.86 -37.14
N ARG A 203 5.39 10.01 -37.77
CA ARG A 203 4.68 10.49 -38.96
C ARG A 203 5.05 9.72 -40.23
N GLY A 204 6.31 9.25 -40.32
CA GLY A 204 6.78 8.40 -41.43
C GLY A 204 6.19 6.99 -41.38
N ARG A 205 6.05 6.41 -40.19
CA ARG A 205 5.47 5.06 -40.00
C ARG A 205 3.96 5.01 -40.26
N LEU A 206 3.24 6.10 -40.00
CA LEU A 206 1.80 6.19 -40.27
C LEU A 206 1.50 6.26 -41.78
N LEU A 207 2.29 7.02 -42.54
CA LEU A 207 2.17 7.09 -44.01
C LEU A 207 2.57 5.81 -44.74
N TYR A 208 3.44 4.99 -44.14
CA TYR A 208 3.86 3.70 -44.67
C TYR A 208 2.77 2.63 -44.54
N LEU A 209 1.94 2.71 -43.50
CA LEU A 209 0.87 1.74 -43.22
C LEU A 209 -0.44 2.04 -43.96
N GLU A 210 -0.65 3.28 -44.41
CA GLU A 210 -1.88 3.69 -45.11
C GLU A 210 -1.90 3.31 -46.60
N ASN A 211 -0.75 2.93 -47.19
CA ASN A 211 -0.59 2.71 -48.64
C ASN A 211 -0.51 1.24 -49.11
N ARG A 212 -0.84 0.25 -48.27
CA ARG A 212 -1.09 -1.12 -48.75
C ARG A 212 -2.45 -1.62 -48.30
N GLY A 213 -3.41 -1.55 -49.22
CA GLY A 213 -4.62 -2.35 -49.16
C GLY A 213 -4.26 -3.84 -49.25
N ASP A 214 -4.71 -4.62 -48.27
CA ASP A 214 -5.59 -5.77 -48.48
C ASP A 214 -5.81 -6.56 -47.17
N PRO A 215 -6.91 -7.35 -47.09
CA PRO A 215 -7.70 -7.55 -45.87
C PRO A 215 -7.30 -8.81 -45.10
N ILE A 216 -7.72 -8.91 -43.84
CA ILE A 216 -8.18 -10.09 -43.08
C ILE A 216 -7.95 -9.85 -41.58
N CYS A 217 -9.07 -9.72 -40.86
CA CYS A 217 -9.33 -10.00 -39.44
C CYS A 217 -8.28 -9.62 -38.39
N PHE A 218 -8.60 -8.67 -37.50
CA PHE A 218 -8.95 -8.94 -36.10
C PHE A 218 -9.38 -7.62 -35.43
N LEU A 219 -10.46 -7.70 -34.65
CA LEU A 219 -11.16 -6.60 -33.97
C LEU A 219 -10.23 -5.69 -33.14
N PRO A 220 -10.46 -4.37 -33.09
CA PRO A 220 -9.65 -3.48 -32.26
C PRO A 220 -10.11 -3.57 -30.80
N ASN A 221 -9.24 -4.09 -29.94
CA ASN A 221 -9.36 -3.86 -28.51
C ASN A 221 -9.04 -2.38 -28.25
N ILE A 222 -10.11 -1.61 -28.08
CA ILE A 222 -10.14 -0.30 -27.43
C ILE A 222 -9.59 -0.50 -26.02
N ILE A 223 -8.29 -0.24 -25.81
CA ILE A 223 -7.74 0.23 -24.54
C ILE A 223 -6.63 1.24 -24.88
N LEU A 224 -7.08 2.42 -25.32
CA LEU A 224 -6.37 3.69 -25.20
C LEU A 224 -7.31 4.60 -24.41
N LEU A 225 -6.73 5.56 -23.67
CA LEU A 225 -7.26 6.27 -22.49
C LEU A 225 -6.88 5.47 -21.22
N PHE A 226 -5.84 5.80 -20.45
CA PHE A 226 -5.45 7.13 -19.95
C PHE A 226 -3.94 7.18 -19.66
N PHE A 227 -3.28 8.23 -20.15
CA PHE A 227 -2.19 8.93 -19.46
C PHE A 227 -2.54 10.43 -19.50
#